data_AF-A0A965A761-F1
#
_entry.id   AF-A0A965A761-F1
#
_cell.length_a   1.000
_cell.length_b   1.000
_cell.length_c   1.000
_cell.angle_alpha   90.00
_cell.angle_beta   90.00
_cell.angle_gamma   90.00
#
_symmetry.space_group_name_H-M   'P 1'
#
loop_
_entity.id
_entity.type
_entity.pdbx_description
1 polymer ?
#
loop_
_entity_poly.entity_id
_entity_poly.type
_entity_poly.pdbx_seq_one_letter_code
_entity_poly.pdbx_strand_id
1 'polypeptide(L)' 'LVIHGKDDTLITPSGGERTAELIANAKLVLVDDMGHDLPQPLWGKFVELVSDFVSTN' A
#
# COMPACT_ATOMS: atom_id res chain seq x y z
N LEU A 1 7.11 1.09 -3.80
CA LEU A 1 6.08 0.42 -2.98
C LEU A 1 4.79 1.24 -3.05
N VAL A 2 3.65 0.60 -3.30
CA VAL A 2 2.32 1.18 -3.25
C VAL A 2 1.53 0.39 -2.22
N ILE A 3 1.05 1.05 -1.17
CA ILE A 3 0.18 0.43 -0.15
C ILE A 3 -1.18 1.08 -0.30
N HIS A 4 -2.23 0.27 -0.47
CA HIS A 4 -3.59 0.76 -0.70
C HIS A 4 -4.60 0.01 0.15
N GLY A 5 -5.59 0.71 0.70
CA GLY A 5 -6.65 0.13 1.51
C GLY A 5 -7.71 -0.53 0.64
N LYS A 6 -7.98 -1.81 0.85
CA LYS A 6 -8.94 -2.55 0.01
C LYS A 6 -10.37 -2.01 0.13
N ASP A 7 -10.69 -1.43 1.28
CA ASP A 7 -12.00 -0.87 1.60
C ASP A 7 -12.00 0.66 1.52
N ASP A 8 -11.01 1.25 0.83
CA ASP A 8 -10.99 2.70 0.57
C ASP A 8 -12.19 3.11 -0.29
N THR A 9 -13.08 3.90 0.31
CA THR A 9 -14.30 4.43 -0.32
C THR A 9 -14.10 5.79 -0.98
N LEU A 10 -12.94 6.43 -0.78
CA LEU A 10 -12.58 7.72 -1.39
C LEU A 10 -11.76 7.53 -2.65
N ILE A 11 -10.76 6.64 -2.61
CA ILE A 11 -9.95 6.27 -3.76
C ILE A 11 -10.00 4.76 -3.93
N THR A 12 -10.70 4.30 -4.95
CA THR A 12 -10.82 2.85 -5.19
C THR A 12 -9.45 2.18 -5.42
N PRO A 13 -9.30 0.88 -5.10
CA PRO A 13 -8.05 0.12 -5.32
C PRO A 13 -7.46 0.22 -6.74
N SER A 14 -8.30 0.46 -7.75
CA SER A 14 -7.84 0.69 -9.14
C SER A 14 -6.80 1.80 -9.27
N GLY A 15 -6.82 2.81 -8.39
CA GLY A 15 -5.81 3.87 -8.35
C GLY A 15 -4.44 3.34 -7.96
N GLY A 16 -4.36 2.55 -6.88
CA GLY A 16 -3.12 1.92 -6.42
C GLY A 16 -2.59 0.90 -7.43
N GLU A 17 -3.47 0.10 -8.03
CA GLU A 17 -3.15 -0.84 -9.11
C GLU A 17 -2.51 -0.10 -10.29
N ARG A 18 -3.17 0.95 -10.79
CA ARG A 18 -2.66 1.71 -11.91
C ARG A 18 -1.34 2.41 -11.61
N THR A 19 -1.15 2.93 -10.40
CA THR A 19 0.12 3.50 -9.97
C THR A 19 1.24 2.45 -9.97
N ALA A 20 0.98 1.25 -9.47
CA ALA A 20 1.97 0.18 -9.42
C ALA A 20 2.34 -0.33 -10.84
N GLU A 21 1.40 -0.41 -11.77
CA GLU A 21 1.65 -0.78 -13.17
C GLU A 21 2.61 0.17 -13.88
N LEU A 22 2.54 1.47 -13.57
CA LEU A 22 3.26 2.52 -14.29
C LEU A 22 4.68 2.76 -13.76
N ILE A 23 4.99 2.33 -12.54
CA ILE A 23 6.27 2.60 -11.89
C ILE A 23 7.13 1.34 -11.95
N ALA A 24 8.28 1.43 -12.63
CA ALA A 24 9.24 0.34 -12.68
C ALA A 24 9.68 -0.07 -11.27
N ASN A 25 9.72 -1.39 -11.03
CA ASN A 25 10.06 -2.00 -9.74
C ASN A 25 9.11 -1.65 -8.58
N ALA A 26 7.93 -1.07 -8.85
CA ALA A 26 6.92 -0.94 -7.82
C ALA A 26 6.34 -2.30 -7.42
N LYS A 27 6.04 -2.42 -6.13
CA LYS A 27 5.27 -3.53 -5.54
C LYS A 27 3.97 -2.96 -5.01
N LEU A 28 2.84 -3.59 -5.34
CA LEU A 28 1.52 -3.28 -4.78
C LEU A 28 1.25 -4.15 -3.56
N VAL A 29 0.72 -3.54 -2.50
CA VAL A 29 0.19 -4.22 -1.33
C VAL A 29 -1.22 -3.69 -1.08
N LEU A 30 -2.22 -4.55 -1.25
CA LEU A 30 -3.59 -4.29 -0.81
C LEU A 30 -3.76 -4.74 0.64
N VAL A 31 -4.34 -3.89 1.48
CA VAL A 31 -4.56 -4.19 2.89
C VAL A 31 -6.05 -4.40 3.13
N ASP A 32 -6.42 -5.64 3.48
CA ASP A 32 -7.80 -5.98 3.87
C ASP A 32 -8.23 -5.18 5.11
N ASP A 33 -9.52 -4.83 5.19
CA ASP A 33 -10.15 -4.06 6.27
C ASP A 33 -9.59 -2.64 6.48
N MET A 34 -8.77 -2.14 5.54
CA MET A 34 -8.23 -0.78 5.58
C MET A 34 -8.95 0.13 4.58
N GLY A 35 -9.48 1.24 5.09
CA GLY A 35 -10.05 2.32 4.28
C GLY A 35 -9.00 3.30 3.76
N HIS A 36 -9.38 4.58 3.67
CA HIS A 36 -8.52 5.63 3.12
C HIS A 36 -7.35 6.05 4.04
N ASP A 37 -7.56 6.00 5.36
CA ASP A 37 -6.60 6.49 6.34
C ASP A 37 -5.54 5.43 6.73
N LEU A 38 -4.58 5.85 7.56
CA LEU A 38 -3.50 5.02 8.09
C LEU A 38 -3.73 4.75 9.59
N PRO A 39 -4.57 3.76 9.97
CA PRO A 39 -4.92 3.53 11.36
C PRO A 39 -3.70 3.06 12.16
N GLN A 40 -3.56 3.57 13.39
CA GLN A 40 -2.42 3.30 14.27
C GLN A 40 -2.08 1.81 14.47
N PRO A 41 -3.06 0.88 14.59
CA PRO A 41 -2.75 -0.55 14.68
C PRO A 41 -1.95 -1.12 13.51
N LEU A 42 -2.04 -0.50 12.32
CA LEU A 42 -1.31 -0.95 11.13
C LEU A 42 0.07 -0.30 10.97
N TRP A 43 0.45 0.66 11.81
CA TRP A 43 1.72 1.38 11.65
C TRP A 43 2.94 0.47 11.70
N GLY A 44 2.93 -0.54 12.59
CA GLY A 44 4.01 -1.54 12.64
C GLY A 44 4.19 -2.27 11.30
N LYS A 45 3.07 -2.70 10.69
CA LYS A 45 3.06 -3.35 9.38
C LYS A 45 3.55 -2.42 8.27
N PHE A 46 3.17 -1.14 8.30
CA PHE A 46 3.66 -0.18 7.31
C PHE A 46 5.17 0.04 7.41
N VAL A 47 5.69 0.16 8.64
CA VAL A 47 7.13 0.29 8.87
C VAL A 47 7.87 -0.92 8.33
N GLU A 48 7.41 -2.13 8.65
CA GLU A 48 7.99 -3.38 8.13
C GLU A 48 8.00 -3.40 6.60
N LEU A 49 6.85 -3.13 5.95
CA LEU A 49 6.73 -3.12 4.49
C LEU A 49 7.70 -2.13 3.82
N VAL A 50 7.84 -0.93 4.40
CA VAL A 50 8.73 0.12 3.88
C VAL A 50 10.19 -0.26 4.10
N SER A 51 10.56 -0.70 5.30
CA SER A 51 11.92 -1.14 5.62
C SER A 51 12.37 -2.28 4.73
N ASP A 52 11.53 -3.30 4.54
CA ASP A 52 11.80 -4.44 3.67
C ASP A 52 11.99 -3.96 2.23
N PHE A 53 11.07 -3.16 1.70
CA PHE A 53 11.13 -2.68 0.32
C PHE A 53 12.42 -1.92 0.00
N VAL A 54 12.94 -1.15 0.96
CA VAL A 54 14.21 -0.40 0.81
C VAL A 54 15.43 -1.30 0.94
N SER A 55 15.34 -2.39 1.72
CA SER A 55 16.48 -3.30 1.93
C SER A 55 16.66 -4.36 0.84
N THR A 56 15.59 -4.69 0.10
CA THR A 56 15.60 -5.76 -0.91
C THR A 56 15.63 -5.27 -2.36
N ASN A 57 15.49 -3.96 -2.59
CA ASN A 57 15.62 -3.33 -3.92
C ASN A 57 16.88 -2.48 -3.97
#